data_AF-A0A7I7RDP0-F1
#
_entry.id   AF-A0A7I7RDP0-F1
#
_cell.length_a   1.000
_cell.length_b   1.000
_cell.length_c   1.000
_cell.angle_alpha   90.00
_cell.angle_beta   90.00
_cell.angle_gamma   90.00
#
_symmetry.space_group_name_H-M   'P 1'
#
loop_
_entity.id
_entity.type
_entity.pdbx_description
1 polymer ?
#
loop_
_entity_poly.entity_id
_entity_poly.type
_entity_poly.pdbx_seq_one_letter_code
_entity_poly.pdbx_strand_id
1 'polypeptide(L)'
;MWAARAVAMRAKVLGFVERYPWAVGVVAVPMTVLGLAGVAIYPYVFVPLLVLASLALIVVEACATQQEEAEHQAHVRSHEPRSAAANMLAEPSLPPLGPEARMRAEAVEARSRATELWAQAKAAEARALAAEARAGEVKLRREAEEEAETIQFPRVEYP
;
A
#
# COMPACT_ATOMS: atom_id res chain seq x y z
N MET A 1 -16.78 20.26 -1.49
CA MET A 1 -15.85 20.48 -0.35
C MET A 1 -14.53 19.71 -0.44
N TRP A 2 -14.44 18.59 -1.17
CA TRP A 2 -13.19 17.82 -1.30
C TRP A 2 -12.14 18.49 -2.21
N ALA A 3 -12.57 19.11 -3.32
CA ALA A 3 -11.68 19.80 -4.27
C ALA A 3 -10.89 20.96 -3.64
N ALA A 4 -11.56 21.80 -2.84
CA ALA A 4 -10.91 22.93 -2.15
C ALA A 4 -9.81 22.47 -1.16
N ARG A 5 -9.99 21.29 -0.55
CA ARG A 5 -9.04 20.69 0.38
C ARG A 5 -7.79 20.16 -0.33
N ALA A 6 -7.97 19.53 -1.49
CA ALA A 6 -6.86 19.05 -2.32
C ALA A 6 -6.01 20.21 -2.86
N VAL A 7 -6.65 21.28 -3.35
CA VAL A 7 -5.96 22.48 -3.85
C VAL A 7 -5.19 23.19 -2.74
N ALA A 8 -5.80 23.34 -1.55
CA ALA A 8 -5.12 23.94 -0.40
C ALA A 8 -3.92 23.12 0.09
N MET A 9 -3.98 21.79 -0.01
CA MET A 9 -2.87 20.90 0.33
C MET A 9 -1.73 21.01 -0.70
N ARG A 10 -2.06 21.09 -2.00
CA ARG A 10 -1.09 21.30 -3.08
C ARG A 10 -0.38 22.65 -2.95
N ALA A 11 -1.12 23.71 -2.60
CA ALA A 11 -0.57 25.04 -2.36
C ALA A 11 0.40 25.06 -1.16
N LYS A 12 0.11 24.31 -0.08
CA LYS A 12 1.04 24.17 1.05
C LYS A 12 2.30 23.40 0.70
N VAL A 13 2.20 22.36 -0.12
CA VAL A 13 3.37 21.59 -0.57
C VAL A 13 4.26 22.44 -1.48
N LEU A 14 3.68 23.20 -2.41
CA LEU A 14 4.42 24.11 -3.27
C LEU A 14 5.11 25.22 -2.48
N GLY A 15 4.41 25.85 -1.53
CA GLY A 15 5.01 26.86 -0.65
C GLY A 15 6.10 26.31 0.27
N PHE A 16 6.04 25.03 0.64
CA PHE A 16 7.10 24.36 1.40
C PHE A 16 8.35 24.08 0.55
N VAL A 17 8.15 23.69 -0.71
CA VAL A 17 9.21 23.46 -1.70
C VAL A 17 9.95 24.77 -2.03
N GLU A 18 9.23 25.89 -2.16
CA GLU A 18 9.83 27.22 -2.35
C GLU A 18 10.59 27.71 -1.13
N ARG A 19 10.13 27.38 0.09
CA ARG A 19 10.75 27.83 1.33
C ARG A 19 12.02 27.07 1.70
N TYR A 20 12.14 25.81 1.30
CA TYR A 20 13.30 24.96 1.62
C TYR A 20 13.80 24.20 0.38
N PRO A 21 14.47 24.89 -0.58
CA PRO A 21 15.10 24.22 -1.72
C PRO A 21 16.12 23.16 -1.28
N TRP A 22 16.73 23.34 -0.12
CA TRP A 22 17.66 22.37 0.48
C TRP A 22 16.97 21.12 1.06
N ALA A 23 15.72 21.24 1.54
CA ALA A 23 14.97 20.09 2.06
C ALA A 23 14.58 19.13 0.92
N VAL A 24 14.36 19.65 -0.29
CA VAL A 24 14.16 18.84 -1.48
C VAL A 24 15.38 17.95 -1.72
N GLY A 25 16.60 18.49 -1.66
CA GLY A 25 17.82 17.71 -1.82
C GLY A 25 17.99 16.65 -0.72
N VAL A 26 17.78 17.03 0.54
CA VAL A 26 17.95 16.12 1.69
C VAL A 26 16.97 14.94 1.69
N VAL A 27 15.79 15.09 1.08
CA VAL A 27 14.81 14.00 0.96
C VAL A 27 14.95 13.27 -0.37
N ALA A 28 15.13 13.99 -1.47
CA ALA A 28 15.23 13.39 -2.79
C ALA A 28 16.47 12.51 -2.93
N VAL A 29 17.63 12.95 -2.42
CA VAL A 29 18.90 12.20 -2.54
C VAL A 29 18.85 10.82 -1.86
N PRO A 30 18.49 10.66 -0.57
CA PRO A 30 18.41 9.33 0.01
C PRO A 30 17.33 8.49 -0.66
N MET A 31 16.24 9.11 -1.12
CA MET A 31 15.14 8.40 -1.79
C MET A 31 15.54 7.88 -3.18
N THR A 32 16.35 8.64 -3.94
CA THR A 32 16.91 8.18 -5.22
C THR A 32 18.00 7.13 -5.01
N VAL A 33 18.84 7.27 -3.99
CA VAL A 33 19.83 6.25 -3.62
C VAL A 33 19.13 4.95 -3.23
N LEU A 34 18.07 5.01 -2.42
CA LEU A 34 17.26 3.83 -2.07
C LEU A 34 16.57 3.23 -3.31
N GLY A 35 16.12 4.08 -4.22
CA GLY A 35 15.56 3.67 -5.51
C GLY A 35 16.57 2.88 -6.35
N LEU A 36 17.76 3.43 -6.55
CA LEU A 36 18.81 2.82 -7.35
C LEU A 36 19.39 1.55 -6.69
N ALA A 37 19.66 1.60 -5.38
CA ALA A 37 20.11 0.43 -4.63
C ALA A 37 19.04 -0.67 -4.63
N GLY A 38 17.76 -0.30 -4.49
CA GLY A 38 16.64 -1.23 -4.57
C GLY A 38 16.55 -1.91 -5.94
N VAL A 39 16.73 -1.17 -7.04
CA VAL A 39 16.78 -1.74 -8.40
C VAL A 39 17.97 -2.69 -8.56
N ALA A 40 19.14 -2.35 -8.01
CA ALA A 40 20.35 -3.16 -8.14
C ALA A 40 20.28 -4.47 -7.33
N ILE A 41 19.74 -4.41 -6.10
CA ILE A 41 19.67 -5.56 -5.18
C ILE A 41 18.45 -6.44 -5.49
N TYR A 42 17.31 -5.83 -5.86
CA TYR A 42 16.04 -6.52 -6.08
C TYR A 42 15.35 -6.07 -7.38
N PRO A 43 15.96 -6.33 -8.56
CA PRO A 43 15.44 -5.85 -9.85
C PRO A 43 14.03 -6.37 -10.13
N TYR A 44 13.74 -7.63 -9.78
CA TYR A 44 12.45 -8.26 -10.03
C TYR A 44 11.28 -7.68 -9.21
N VAL A 45 11.54 -6.95 -8.12
CA VAL A 45 10.50 -6.31 -7.31
C VAL A 45 10.43 -4.82 -7.64
N PHE A 46 11.57 -4.16 -7.74
CA PHE A 46 11.64 -2.71 -7.90
C PHE A 46 11.21 -2.25 -9.30
N VAL A 47 11.62 -2.97 -10.35
CA VAL A 47 11.24 -2.66 -11.73
C VAL A 47 9.72 -2.72 -11.95
N PRO A 48 8.99 -3.79 -11.58
CA PRO A 48 7.53 -3.80 -11.74
C PRO A 48 6.82 -2.77 -10.87
N LEU A 49 7.34 -2.45 -9.68
CA LEU A 49 6.83 -1.35 -8.86
C LEU A 49 6.98 0.02 -9.54
N LEU A 50 8.12 0.29 -10.18
CA LEU A 50 8.34 1.52 -10.95
C LEU A 50 7.43 1.61 -12.18
N VAL A 51 7.21 0.49 -12.86
CA VAL A 51 6.26 0.41 -14.00
C VAL A 51 4.85 0.71 -13.51
N LEU A 52 4.42 0.11 -12.39
CA LEU A 52 3.11 0.38 -11.78
C LEU A 52 2.97 1.84 -11.33
N ALA A 53 4.01 2.42 -10.72
CA ALA A 53 4.00 3.82 -10.31
C ALA A 53 3.90 4.77 -11.52
N SER A 54 4.64 4.49 -12.59
CA SER A 54 4.57 5.24 -13.85
C SER A 54 3.19 5.12 -14.49
N LEU A 55 2.63 3.91 -14.56
CA LEU A 55 1.30 3.66 -15.09
C LEU A 55 0.23 4.39 -14.26
N ALA A 56 0.33 4.36 -12.94
CA ALA A 56 -0.58 5.07 -12.06
C ALA A 56 -0.52 6.58 -12.28
N LEU A 57 0.67 7.15 -12.52
CA LEU A 57 0.83 8.57 -12.83
C LEU A 57 0.13 8.93 -14.15
N ILE A 58 0.31 8.10 -15.18
CA ILE A 58 -0.36 8.27 -16.49
C ILE A 58 -1.88 8.19 -16.34
N VAL A 59 -2.41 7.24 -15.56
CA VAL A 59 -3.86 7.12 -15.32
C VAL A 59 -4.39 8.33 -14.57
N VAL A 60 -3.66 8.84 -13.57
CA VAL A 60 -4.06 10.06 -12.84
C VAL A 60 -4.08 11.27 -13.77
N GLU A 61 -3.09 11.41 -14.64
CA GLU A 61 -3.05 12.48 -15.64
C GLU A 61 -4.20 12.35 -16.65
N ALA A 62 -4.44 11.14 -17.18
CA ALA A 62 -5.56 10.87 -18.08
C ALA A 62 -6.94 11.08 -17.43
N CYS A 63 -7.07 10.79 -16.13
CA CYS A 63 -8.28 11.11 -15.36
C CYS A 63 -8.44 12.61 -15.13
N ALA A 64 -7.34 13.34 -14.89
CA ALA A 64 -7.37 14.78 -14.74
C ALA A 64 -7.77 15.48 -16.04
N THR A 65 -7.23 15.04 -17.19
CA THR A 65 -7.62 15.56 -18.51
C THR A 65 -9.09 15.25 -18.84
N GLN A 66 -9.55 14.03 -18.52
CA GLN A 66 -10.96 13.65 -18.66
C GLN A 66 -11.90 14.50 -17.78
N GLN A 67 -11.44 14.89 -16.59
CA GLN A 67 -12.22 15.73 -15.70
C GLN A 67 -12.38 17.15 -16.28
N GLU A 68 -11.32 17.71 -16.85
CA GLU A 68 -11.37 18.99 -17.55
C GLU A 68 -12.29 18.91 -18.79
N GLU A 69 -12.23 17.82 -19.55
CA GLU A 69 -13.11 17.59 -20.70
C GLU A 69 -14.59 17.41 -20.30
N ALA A 70 -14.88 16.72 -19.19
CA ALA A 70 -16.24 16.56 -18.68
C ALA A 70 -16.84 17.90 -18.22
N GLU A 71 -16.03 18.81 -17.68
CA GLU A 71 -16.45 20.17 -17.33
C GLU A 71 -16.72 21.02 -18.58
N HIS A 72 -15.92 20.88 -19.64
CA HIS A 72 -16.18 21.55 -20.93
C HIS A 72 -17.40 20.97 -21.65
N GLN A 73 -17.59 19.65 -21.59
CA GLN A 73 -18.72 18.96 -22.20
C GLN A 73 -20.02 19.28 -21.46
N ALA A 74 -19.99 19.50 -20.14
CA ALA A 74 -21.12 20.02 -19.38
C ALA A 74 -21.48 21.46 -19.80
N HIS A 75 -20.48 22.30 -20.13
CA HIS A 75 -20.70 23.66 -20.63
C HIS A 75 -21.26 23.69 -22.07
N VAL A 76 -20.83 22.76 -22.93
CA VAL A 76 -21.40 22.60 -24.29
C VAL A 76 -22.82 22.02 -24.22
N ARG A 77 -23.07 21.09 -23.29
CA ARG A 77 -24.39 20.44 -23.10
C ARG A 77 -25.44 21.37 -22.48
N SER A 78 -25.04 22.46 -21.83
CA SER A 78 -25.98 23.49 -21.36
C SER A 78 -26.57 24.36 -22.48
N HIS A 79 -26.17 24.17 -23.75
CA HIS A 79 -26.67 24.95 -24.88
C HIS A 79 -27.46 24.13 -25.92
N GLU A 80 -28.22 23.11 -25.49
CA GLU A 80 -29.21 22.47 -26.37
C GLU A 80 -30.62 22.53 -25.76
N PRO A 81 -31.50 23.43 -26.25
CA PRO A 81 -32.88 23.45 -25.83
C PRO A 81 -33.69 22.45 -26.65
N ARG A 82 -34.24 21.45 -25.95
CA ARG A 82 -35.66 21.05 -26.09
C ARG A 82 -36.14 20.75 -27.53
N SER A 83 -35.65 19.69 -28.15
CA SER A 83 -36.32 19.08 -29.30
C SER A 83 -36.10 17.57 -29.42
N ALA A 84 -36.58 16.80 -28.45
CA ALA A 84 -36.87 15.38 -28.64
C ALA A 84 -37.90 14.89 -27.62
N ALA A 85 -39.00 15.63 -27.50
CA ALA A 85 -40.27 15.14 -26.93
C ALA A 85 -40.96 14.17 -27.90
N ALA A 86 -40.19 13.25 -28.48
CA ALA A 86 -40.64 12.31 -29.51
C ALA A 86 -39.85 11.01 -29.37
N ASN A 87 -40.08 10.31 -28.26
CA ASN A 87 -40.14 8.84 -28.24
C ASN A 87 -40.76 8.43 -26.90
N MET A 88 -42.09 8.51 -26.87
CA MET A 88 -42.89 7.59 -26.08
C MET A 88 -42.52 6.15 -26.50
N LEU A 89 -42.60 5.22 -25.55
CA LEU A 89 -42.32 3.78 -25.66
C LEU A 89 -40.84 3.37 -25.60
N ALA A 90 -40.34 3.17 -24.38
CA ALA A 90 -39.61 1.96 -24.04
C ALA A 90 -39.57 1.82 -22.51
N GLU A 91 -40.17 0.74 -22.01
CA GLU A 91 -40.00 0.29 -20.62
C GLU A 91 -38.51 0.28 -20.23
N PRO A 92 -38.13 0.75 -19.04
CA PRO A 92 -36.82 0.45 -18.49
C PRO A 92 -36.89 -0.94 -17.85
N SER A 93 -36.82 -1.98 -18.68
CA SER A 93 -36.49 -3.32 -18.21
C SER A 93 -35.05 -3.28 -17.68
N LEU A 94 -34.92 -3.45 -16.36
CA LEU A 94 -33.63 -3.61 -15.68
C LEU A 94 -32.78 -4.64 -16.42
N PRO A 95 -31.57 -4.29 -16.92
CA PRO A 95 -30.70 -5.27 -17.52
C PRO A 95 -30.19 -6.22 -16.44
N PRO A 96 -30.11 -7.54 -16.71
CA PRO A 96 -29.51 -8.48 -15.79
C PRO A 96 -28.05 -8.06 -15.51
N LEU A 97 -27.67 -8.03 -14.23
CA LEU A 97 -26.30 -7.78 -13.76
C LEU A 97 -25.30 -8.56 -14.63
N GLY A 98 -24.55 -7.83 -15.45
CA GLY A 98 -23.63 -8.41 -16.43
C GLY A 98 -22.55 -9.27 -15.78
N PRO A 99 -21.92 -10.17 -16.55
CA PRO A 99 -20.87 -11.07 -16.07
C PRO A 99 -19.71 -10.33 -15.36
N GLU A 100 -19.44 -9.08 -15.72
CA GLU A 100 -18.44 -8.24 -15.06
C GLU A 100 -18.78 -7.87 -13.62
N ALA A 101 -20.06 -7.66 -13.29
CA ALA A 101 -20.50 -7.35 -11.93
C ALA A 101 -20.32 -8.56 -11.00
N ARG A 102 -20.51 -9.78 -11.53
CA ARG A 102 -20.24 -11.03 -10.82
C ARG A 102 -18.75 -11.25 -10.61
N MET A 103 -17.93 -11.01 -11.64
CA MET A 103 -16.46 -11.05 -11.52
C MET A 103 -15.94 -10.08 -10.46
N ARG A 104 -16.50 -8.87 -10.37
CA ARG A 104 -16.12 -7.89 -9.34
C ARG A 104 -16.55 -8.32 -7.94
N ALA A 105 -17.72 -8.93 -7.79
CA ALA A 105 -18.16 -9.47 -6.50
C ALA A 105 -17.26 -10.63 -6.03
N GLU A 106 -16.93 -11.56 -6.92
CA GLU A 106 -16.01 -12.68 -6.63
C GLU A 106 -14.59 -12.19 -6.31
N ALA A 107 -14.09 -11.17 -7.02
CA ALA A 107 -12.79 -10.57 -6.75
C ALA A 107 -12.73 -9.90 -5.36
N VAL A 108 -13.82 -9.25 -4.94
CA VAL A 108 -13.91 -8.65 -3.60
C VAL A 108 -13.96 -9.73 -2.51
N GLU A 109 -14.72 -10.80 -2.73
CA GLU A 109 -14.80 -11.92 -1.79
C GLU A 109 -13.46 -12.66 -1.67
N ALA A 110 -12.79 -12.93 -2.79
CA ALA A 110 -11.46 -13.53 -2.80
C ALA A 110 -10.43 -12.66 -2.07
N ARG A 111 -10.52 -11.34 -2.23
CA ARG A 111 -9.64 -10.38 -1.54
C ARG A 111 -9.87 -10.37 -0.03
N SER A 112 -11.12 -10.50 0.42
CA SER A 112 -11.45 -10.67 1.85
C SER A 112 -10.77 -11.90 2.44
N ARG A 113 -10.91 -13.06 1.77
CA ARG A 113 -10.28 -14.31 2.24
C ARG A 113 -8.76 -14.23 2.25
N ALA A 114 -8.16 -13.58 1.25
CA ALA A 114 -6.72 -13.37 1.21
C ALA A 114 -6.22 -12.52 2.40
N THR A 115 -6.97 -11.49 2.79
CA THR A 115 -6.61 -10.67 3.96
C THR A 115 -6.73 -11.42 5.28
N GLU A 116 -7.74 -12.28 5.43
CA GLU A 116 -7.90 -13.12 6.61
C GLU A 116 -6.76 -14.15 6.74
N LEU A 117 -6.39 -14.81 5.64
CA LEU A 117 -5.27 -15.75 5.61
C LEU A 117 -3.94 -15.07 5.92
N TRP A 118 -3.74 -13.84 5.42
CA TRP A 118 -2.54 -13.07 5.72
C TRP A 118 -2.46 -12.69 7.21
N ALA A 119 -3.58 -12.29 7.81
CA ALA A 119 -3.66 -12.02 9.25
C ALA A 119 -3.35 -13.28 10.09
N GLN A 120 -3.87 -14.45 9.68
CA GLN A 120 -3.57 -15.73 10.33
C GLN A 120 -2.09 -16.11 10.21
N ALA A 121 -1.49 -15.92 9.04
CA ALA A 121 -0.07 -16.19 8.82
C ALA A 121 0.81 -15.32 9.72
N LYS A 122 0.54 -14.01 9.83
CA LYS A 122 1.27 -13.11 10.74
C LYS A 122 1.11 -13.51 12.21
N ALA A 123 -0.08 -13.95 12.61
CA ALA A 123 -0.31 -14.44 13.97
C ALA A 123 0.44 -15.75 14.26
N ALA A 124 0.54 -16.66 13.29
CA ALA A 124 1.32 -17.89 13.40
C ALA A 124 2.83 -17.61 13.49
N GLU A 125 3.34 -16.68 12.68
CA GLU A 125 4.74 -16.24 12.70
C GLU A 125 5.12 -15.66 14.08
N ALA A 126 4.27 -14.80 14.65
CA ALA A 126 4.50 -14.24 15.98
C ALA A 126 4.53 -15.32 17.09
N ARG A 127 3.71 -16.37 16.96
CA ARG A 127 3.74 -17.52 17.87
C ARG A 127 5.00 -18.35 17.74
N ALA A 128 5.50 -18.55 16.52
CA ALA A 128 6.76 -19.25 16.27
C ALA A 128 7.95 -18.50 16.89
N LEU A 129 8.05 -17.18 16.66
CA LEU A 129 9.06 -16.32 17.27
C LEU A 129 9.01 -16.36 18.81
N ALA A 130 7.80 -16.32 19.40
CA ALA A 130 7.65 -16.43 20.85
C ALA A 130 8.06 -17.82 21.40
N ALA A 131 7.85 -18.89 20.62
CA ALA A 131 8.30 -20.23 20.99
C ALA A 131 9.82 -20.37 20.89
N GLU A 132 10.44 -19.80 19.86
CA GLU A 132 11.89 -19.77 19.70
C GLU A 132 12.57 -18.98 20.82
N ALA A 133 12.00 -17.83 21.23
CA ALA A 133 12.51 -17.07 22.37
C ALA A 133 12.51 -17.91 23.66
N ARG A 134 11.41 -18.64 23.94
CA ARG A 134 11.33 -19.54 25.10
C ARG A 134 12.31 -20.71 25.02
N ALA A 135 12.51 -21.27 23.82
CA ALA A 135 13.50 -22.32 23.63
C ALA A 135 14.92 -21.81 23.85
N GLY A 136 15.21 -20.57 23.43
CA GLY A 136 16.47 -19.88 23.69
C GLY A 136 16.72 -19.64 25.18
N GLU A 137 15.71 -19.18 25.93
CA GLU A 137 15.80 -19.00 27.39
C GLU A 137 16.12 -20.30 28.13
N VAL A 138 15.46 -21.41 27.76
CA VAL A 138 15.73 -22.73 28.35
C VAL A 138 17.14 -23.21 28.01
N LYS A 139 17.59 -22.97 26.78
CA LYS A 139 18.95 -23.34 26.35
C LYS A 139 20.01 -22.56 27.11
N LEU A 140 19.86 -21.23 27.22
CA LEU A 140 20.76 -20.37 27.99
C LEU A 140 20.79 -20.74 29.47
N ARG A 141 19.64 -21.09 30.05
CA ARG A 141 19.58 -21.56 31.44
C ARG A 141 20.35 -22.87 31.62
N ARG A 142 20.23 -23.80 30.67
CA ARG A 142 20.94 -25.07 30.71
C ARG A 142 22.45 -24.89 30.53
N GLU A 143 22.87 -24.02 29.61
CA GLU A 143 24.28 -23.64 29.45
C GLU A 143 24.84 -22.99 30.72
N ALA A 144 24.06 -22.13 31.40
CA ALA A 144 24.47 -21.53 32.68
C ALA A 144 24.56 -22.54 33.84
N GLU A 145 23.68 -23.54 33.88
CA GLU A 145 23.75 -24.64 34.86
C GLU A 145 24.95 -25.56 34.59
N GLU A 146 25.27 -25.83 33.31
CA GLU A 146 26.47 -26.60 32.91
C GLU A 146 27.76 -25.83 33.21
N GLU A 147 27.80 -24.51 32.95
CA GLU A 147 28.93 -23.65 33.30
C GLU A 147 29.12 -23.57 34.83
N ALA A 148 28.03 -23.49 35.61
CA ALA A 148 28.09 -23.51 37.07
C ALA A 148 28.59 -24.86 37.64
N GLU A 149 28.32 -25.99 36.97
CA GLU A 149 28.84 -27.30 37.35
C GLU A 149 30.35 -27.41 37.07
N THR A 150 30.85 -26.80 36.01
CA THR A 150 32.29 -26.78 35.71
C THR A 150 33.12 -25.90 36.67
N ILE A 151 32.49 -24.95 37.37
CA ILE A 151 33.13 -24.09 38.37
C ILE A 151 32.93 -24.65 39.80
N GLN A 152 32.57 -25.94 39.96
CA GLN A 152 32.68 -26.60 41.27
C GLN A 152 34.15 -26.65 41.70
N PHE A 153 34.52 -25.71 42.57
CA PHE A 153 35.80 -25.70 43.27
C PHE A 153 35.99 -27.04 44.00
N PRO A 154 37.21 -27.64 43.97
CA PRO A 154 37.48 -28.87 44.68
C PRO A 154 37.14 -28.68 46.15
N ARG A 155 36.18 -29.45 46.65
CA ARG A 155 35.83 -29.48 48.06
C ARG A 155 37.05 -30.01 48.80
N VAL A 156 37.87 -29.10 49.34
CA VAL A 156 38.99 -29.45 50.19
C VAL A 156 38.41 -29.98 51.50
N GLU A 157 38.28 -31.30 51.58
CA GLU A 157 38.06 -31.99 52.84
C GLU A 157 39.31 -31.82 53.70
N TYR A 158 39.17 -31.05 54.79
CA TYR A 158 40.18 -31.03 55.84
C TYR A 158 39.89 -32.17 56.83
N PRO A 159 40.93 -32.92 57.26
CA PRO A 159 40.81 -34.02 58.22
C PRO A 159 40.48 -33.56 59.65
#